data_AF-A0A814Q0U2-F1
#
_entry.id   AF-A0A814Q0U2-F1
#
_cell.length_a   1.000
_cell.length_b   1.000
_cell.length_c   1.000
_cell.angle_alpha   90.00
_cell.angle_beta   90.00
_cell.angle_gamma   90.00
#
_symmetry.space_group_name_H-M   'P 1'
#
loop_
_entity.id
_entity.type
_entity.pdbx_description
1 polymer ?
#
loop_
_entity_poly.entity_id
_entity_poly.type
_entity_poly.pdbx_seq_one_letter_code
_entity_poly.pdbx_strand_id
1 'polypeptide(L)'
;MTRSNRLYCEIYKNGTQGTTTLTTNKWYHVACVYDLTTQTQSVWLNGVVDGSSSVSAYQDTSGTATIGAIYNSSSTVCFNGYLDQVRYKTIAKTASEILDDATLYVYHSFDSSSLVDNGPNGINGSAFGNVTFTAGVVNEAVQFSSGAYLYYTYSPFYFLGITNHLFSISLWVKPMKNYTVSTLVFVRRLSGWCAHFLVIDSTGSLKACLWNGGNVIISGPILPLNSWTHIGYTYSASNGIQLYINGTLYSTSGSITFSASGVPMYMILGSDTGLTYCTPGYGSSFTGTMDEFYLYNRELSASEIQTLSNP
;
A
#
# COMPACT_ATOMS: atom_id res chain seq x y z
N MET A 1 1.88 11.10 -24.48
CA MET A 1 2.33 11.20 -23.08
C MET A 1 3.84 11.03 -22.89
N THR A 2 4.61 10.60 -23.88
CA THR A 2 6.09 10.72 -23.82
C THR A 2 6.66 11.36 -25.08
N ARG A 3 7.65 12.25 -24.93
CA ARG A 3 8.43 12.85 -26.03
C ARG A 3 9.89 12.85 -25.61
N SER A 4 10.77 12.25 -26.42
CA SER A 4 12.18 12.04 -26.06
C SER A 4 12.35 11.36 -24.69
N ASN A 5 11.54 10.33 -24.42
CA ASN A 5 11.48 9.58 -23.17
C ASN A 5 11.10 10.38 -21.92
N ARG A 6 10.51 11.58 -22.03
CA ARG A 6 9.98 12.33 -20.88
C ARG A 6 8.47 12.43 -20.92
N LEU A 7 7.82 12.51 -19.77
CA LEU A 7 6.39 12.71 -19.71
C LEU A 7 5.97 14.05 -20.34
N TYR A 8 4.81 14.04 -20.98
CA TYR A 8 4.22 15.23 -21.56
C TYR A 8 2.71 15.18 -21.37
N CYS A 9 2.17 16.22 -20.77
CA CYS A 9 0.75 16.50 -20.82
C CYS A 9 0.51 17.69 -21.73
N GLU A 10 -0.49 17.60 -22.59
CA GLU A 10 -0.90 18.69 -23.45
C GLU A 10 -2.40 18.85 -23.35
N ILE A 11 -2.82 20.06 -23.02
CA ILE A 11 -4.23 20.43 -22.94
C ILE A 11 -4.39 21.68 -23.80
N TYR A 12 -5.18 21.56 -24.87
CA TYR A 12 -5.49 22.64 -25.80
C TYR A 12 -4.24 23.42 -26.27
N LYS A 13 -3.28 22.72 -26.92
CA LYS A 13 -2.00 23.27 -27.41
C LYS A 13 -1.06 23.82 -26.34
N ASN A 14 -1.44 23.78 -25.07
CA ASN A 14 -0.56 24.11 -23.95
C ASN A 14 0.09 22.83 -23.44
N GLY A 15 1.37 22.68 -23.72
CA GLY A 15 2.13 21.50 -23.36
C GLY A 15 3.03 21.73 -22.15
N THR A 16 2.90 20.88 -21.14
CA THR A 16 3.78 20.81 -19.98
C THR A 16 4.62 19.54 -20.07
N GLN A 17 5.93 19.71 -20.06
CA GLN A 17 6.89 18.61 -20.07
C GLN A 17 7.37 18.29 -18.66
N GLY A 18 7.45 17.01 -18.34
CA GLY A 18 8.13 16.52 -17.16
C GLY A 18 9.65 16.54 -17.32
N THR A 19 10.38 16.64 -16.22
CA THR A 19 11.85 16.72 -16.24
C THR A 19 12.51 15.34 -16.29
N THR A 20 11.84 14.30 -15.80
CA THR A 20 12.40 12.95 -15.65
C THR A 20 12.43 12.19 -16.97
N THR A 21 13.60 11.66 -17.31
CA THR A 21 13.76 10.71 -18.41
C THR A 21 13.37 9.30 -17.94
N LEU A 22 12.36 8.72 -18.57
CA LEU A 22 11.85 7.38 -18.30
C LEU A 22 12.73 6.31 -18.94
N THR A 23 12.80 5.16 -18.28
CA THR A 23 13.48 3.96 -18.77
C THR A 23 12.46 2.90 -19.16
N THR A 24 12.75 2.11 -20.19
CA THR A 24 11.88 1.02 -20.65
C THR A 24 11.75 -0.11 -19.62
N ASN A 25 10.69 -0.91 -19.73
CA ASN A 25 10.40 -2.06 -18.87
C ASN A 25 10.27 -1.73 -17.37
N LYS A 26 9.79 -0.52 -17.06
CA LYS A 26 9.47 -0.08 -15.70
C LYS A 26 8.06 0.51 -15.68
N TRP A 27 7.29 0.13 -14.67
CA TRP A 27 6.00 0.76 -14.38
C TRP A 27 6.20 2.12 -13.73
N TYR A 28 5.36 3.07 -14.12
CA TYR A 28 5.29 4.41 -13.56
C TYR A 28 3.83 4.75 -13.33
N HIS A 29 3.51 5.32 -12.17
CA HIS A 29 2.26 6.04 -12.01
C HIS A 29 2.43 7.42 -12.65
N VAL A 30 1.49 7.81 -13.51
CA VAL A 30 1.54 9.08 -14.23
C VAL A 30 0.21 9.80 -14.05
N ALA A 31 0.25 11.09 -13.75
CA ALA A 31 -0.94 11.91 -13.76
C ALA A 31 -0.69 13.21 -14.53
N CYS A 32 -1.73 13.69 -15.19
CA CYS A 32 -1.80 15.08 -15.63
C CYS A 32 -2.94 15.76 -14.88
N VAL A 33 -2.66 16.92 -14.32
CA VAL A 33 -3.64 17.71 -13.59
C VAL A 33 -3.69 19.11 -14.16
N TYR A 34 -4.91 19.54 -14.45
CA TYR A 34 -5.23 20.92 -14.81
C TYR A 34 -6.13 21.51 -13.74
N ASP A 35 -5.66 22.56 -13.09
CA ASP A 35 -6.45 23.32 -12.13
C ASP A 35 -6.91 24.62 -12.80
N LEU A 36 -8.23 24.73 -12.99
CA LEU A 36 -8.85 25.89 -13.63
C LEU A 36 -8.78 27.15 -12.77
N THR A 37 -8.76 27.00 -11.44
CA THR A 37 -8.77 28.11 -10.48
C THR A 37 -7.44 28.85 -10.52
N THR A 38 -6.35 28.09 -10.54
CA THR A 38 -4.97 28.62 -10.58
C THR A 38 -4.43 28.73 -12.01
N GLN A 39 -5.15 28.17 -12.99
CA GLN A 39 -4.72 28.05 -14.39
C GLN A 39 -3.35 27.36 -14.52
N THR A 40 -3.13 26.31 -13.73
CA THR A 40 -1.89 25.53 -13.74
C THR A 40 -2.11 24.16 -14.34
N GLN A 41 -1.18 23.75 -15.20
CA GLN A 41 -1.07 22.38 -15.70
C GLN A 41 0.18 21.74 -15.13
N SER A 42 0.05 20.52 -14.64
CA SER A 42 1.14 19.77 -14.02
C SER A 42 1.18 18.32 -14.48
N VAL A 43 2.39 17.81 -14.58
CA VAL A 43 2.71 16.42 -14.89
C VAL A 43 3.30 15.80 -13.63
N TRP A 44 2.79 14.65 -13.23
CA TRP A 44 3.19 13.95 -12.02
C TRP A 44 3.74 12.57 -12.39
N LEU A 45 4.80 12.19 -11.71
CA LEU A 45 5.45 10.89 -11.84
C LEU A 45 5.56 10.26 -10.46
N ASN A 46 5.01 9.06 -10.27
CA ASN A 46 5.06 8.31 -9.01
C ASN A 46 4.60 9.12 -7.78
N GLY A 47 3.56 9.94 -7.96
CA GLY A 47 2.96 10.71 -6.86
C GLY A 47 3.56 12.09 -6.63
N VAL A 48 4.63 12.45 -7.33
CA VAL A 48 5.32 13.76 -7.18
C VAL A 48 5.27 14.58 -8.47
N VAL A 49 5.26 15.91 -8.36
CA VAL A 49 5.31 16.80 -9.52
C VAL A 49 6.63 16.61 -10.26
N ASP A 50 6.56 16.29 -11.55
CA ASP A 50 7.70 16.17 -12.46
C ASP A 50 7.86 17.39 -13.38
N GLY A 51 6.78 18.16 -13.58
CA GLY A 51 6.79 19.42 -14.33
C GLY A 51 5.49 20.21 -14.14
N SER A 52 5.57 21.54 -14.22
CA SER A 52 4.42 22.42 -14.08
C SER A 52 4.56 23.67 -14.96
N SER A 53 3.44 24.23 -15.40
CA SER A 53 3.39 25.48 -16.17
C SER A 53 2.09 26.23 -15.91
N SER A 54 2.17 27.56 -15.92
CA SER A 54 0.98 28.41 -16.07
C SER A 54 0.48 28.32 -17.50
N VAL A 55 -0.81 28.09 -17.66
CA VAL A 55 -1.45 27.90 -18.97
C VAL A 55 -2.70 28.78 -19.05
N SER A 56 -3.20 29.02 -20.25
CA SER A 56 -4.47 29.75 -20.39
C SER A 56 -5.66 28.89 -19.93
N ALA A 57 -6.81 29.52 -19.69
CA ALA A 57 -8.06 28.83 -19.38
C ALA A 57 -8.37 27.75 -20.43
N TYR A 58 -8.83 26.58 -20.00
CA TYR A 58 -9.29 25.50 -20.86
C TYR A 58 -10.48 25.97 -21.69
N GLN A 59 -10.42 25.81 -23.02
CA GLN A 59 -11.46 26.32 -23.95
C GLN A 59 -12.15 25.24 -24.78
N ASP A 60 -11.93 23.96 -24.50
CA ASP A 60 -12.45 22.91 -25.39
C ASP A 60 -13.89 22.48 -25.05
N THR A 61 -14.56 21.95 -26.08
CA THR A 61 -15.92 21.41 -26.04
C THR A 61 -15.90 19.87 -26.13
N SER A 62 -17.07 19.24 -26.28
CA SER A 62 -17.20 17.77 -26.34
C SER A 62 -16.27 17.14 -27.39
N GLY A 63 -15.62 16.03 -27.02
CA GLY A 63 -14.72 15.30 -27.91
C GLY A 63 -14.70 13.79 -27.63
N THR A 64 -14.00 13.05 -28.47
CA THR A 64 -13.75 11.62 -28.27
C THR A 64 -12.42 11.42 -27.52
N ALA A 65 -12.44 10.61 -26.47
CA ALA A 65 -11.22 10.22 -25.77
C ALA A 65 -10.61 8.97 -26.41
N THR A 66 -9.37 9.06 -26.87
CA THR A 66 -8.60 7.93 -27.40
C THR A 66 -7.49 7.57 -26.43
N ILE A 67 -7.39 6.30 -26.06
CA ILE A 67 -6.33 5.77 -25.19
C ILE A 67 -5.36 4.95 -26.04
N GLY A 68 -4.05 5.18 -25.86
CA GLY A 68 -3.01 4.38 -26.50
C GLY A 68 -2.68 4.75 -27.95
N ALA A 69 -3.29 5.81 -28.50
CA ALA A 69 -2.93 6.32 -29.83
C ALA A 69 -3.26 7.80 -29.97
N ILE A 70 -2.60 8.47 -30.91
CA ILE A 70 -3.05 9.74 -31.46
C ILE A 70 -3.60 9.46 -32.86
N TYR A 71 -4.86 9.84 -33.09
CA TYR A 71 -5.50 9.81 -34.40
C TYR A 71 -5.39 11.19 -35.03
N ASN A 72 -4.59 11.32 -36.09
CA ASN A 72 -4.74 12.42 -37.03
C ASN A 72 -5.26 11.85 -38.36
N SER A 73 -5.93 12.67 -39.17
CA SER A 73 -6.58 12.24 -40.42
C SER A 73 -5.65 11.60 -41.45
N SER A 74 -4.33 11.62 -41.22
CA SER A 74 -3.30 11.22 -42.17
C SER A 74 -2.29 10.18 -41.62
N SER A 75 -2.25 9.93 -40.32
CA SER A 75 -1.41 8.93 -39.65
C SER A 75 -1.88 8.64 -38.22
N THR A 76 -1.80 7.36 -37.81
CA THR A 76 -2.01 6.95 -36.42
C THR A 76 -0.65 6.61 -35.81
N VAL A 77 -0.33 7.27 -34.69
CA VAL A 77 0.86 6.92 -33.89
C VAL A 77 0.38 6.22 -32.63
N CYS A 78 0.69 4.93 -32.52
CA CYS A 78 0.29 4.09 -31.39
C CYS A 78 1.35 4.11 -30.29
N PHE A 79 0.89 4.06 -29.04
CA PHE A 79 1.72 3.75 -27.89
C PHE A 79 2.12 2.27 -27.95
N ASN A 80 3.42 2.00 -27.87
CA ASN A 80 3.97 0.65 -27.77
C ASN A 80 4.41 0.39 -26.33
N GLY A 81 3.51 -0.19 -25.53
CA GLY A 81 3.74 -0.48 -24.13
C GLY A 81 2.46 -0.96 -23.45
N TYR A 82 2.53 -1.03 -22.13
CA TYR A 82 1.39 -1.43 -21.29
C TYR A 82 0.78 -0.20 -20.63
N LEU A 83 -0.55 -0.16 -20.59
CA LEU A 83 -1.34 0.79 -19.81
C LEU A 83 -2.22 -0.03 -18.87
N ASP A 84 -2.35 0.42 -17.65
CA ASP A 84 -3.25 -0.17 -16.66
C ASP A 84 -3.85 0.94 -15.80
N GLN A 85 -5.02 0.68 -15.21
CA GLN A 85 -5.73 1.57 -14.29
C GLN A 85 -5.93 3.01 -14.82
N VAL A 86 -6.27 3.16 -16.11
CA VAL A 86 -6.50 4.48 -16.72
C VAL A 86 -7.76 5.11 -16.12
N ARG A 87 -7.60 6.30 -15.53
CA ARG A 87 -8.68 7.06 -14.89
C ARG A 87 -8.76 8.48 -15.44
N TYR A 88 -9.99 8.98 -15.51
CA TYR A 88 -10.29 10.37 -15.81
C TYR A 88 -11.17 10.96 -14.72
N LYS A 89 -10.87 12.18 -14.29
CA LYS A 89 -11.62 12.92 -13.27
C LYS A 89 -11.86 14.34 -13.76
N THR A 90 -13.02 14.89 -13.44
CA THR A 90 -13.42 16.26 -13.78
C THR A 90 -12.99 17.29 -12.73
N ILE A 91 -12.24 16.85 -11.72
CA ILE A 91 -11.78 17.66 -10.59
C ILE A 91 -10.25 17.53 -10.53
N ALA A 92 -9.57 18.65 -10.30
CA ALA A 92 -8.14 18.65 -10.06
C ALA A 92 -7.84 17.96 -8.72
N LYS A 93 -7.11 16.84 -8.78
CA LYS A 93 -6.67 16.14 -7.59
C LYS A 93 -5.56 16.91 -6.87
N THR A 94 -5.59 16.88 -5.55
CA THR A 94 -4.54 17.43 -4.69
C THR A 94 -3.28 16.57 -4.76
N ALA A 95 -2.16 17.13 -4.29
CA ALA A 95 -0.88 16.41 -4.21
C ALA A 95 -0.99 15.11 -3.39
N SER A 96 -1.73 15.14 -2.27
CA SER A 96 -1.93 13.97 -1.40
C SER A 96 -2.70 12.87 -2.13
N GLU A 97 -3.81 13.21 -2.79
CA GLU A 97 -4.61 12.19 -3.47
C GLU A 97 -3.88 11.57 -4.69
N ILE A 98 -2.97 12.32 -5.33
CA ILE A 98 -2.11 11.80 -6.41
C ILE A 98 -1.01 10.90 -5.84
N LEU A 99 -0.47 11.26 -4.68
CA LEU A 99 0.49 10.43 -3.96
C LEU A 99 -0.15 9.12 -3.52
N ASP A 100 -1.38 9.15 -3.03
CA ASP A 100 -2.13 7.94 -2.66
C ASP A 100 -2.43 7.07 -3.88
N ASP A 101 -2.91 7.64 -4.99
CA ASP A 101 -3.09 6.86 -6.24
C ASP A 101 -1.79 6.16 -6.69
N ALA A 102 -0.64 6.80 -6.45
CA ALA A 102 0.65 6.25 -6.81
C ALA A 102 1.20 5.21 -5.83
N THR A 103 0.80 5.27 -4.55
CA THR A 103 1.53 4.60 -3.48
C THR A 103 0.72 3.79 -2.50
N LEU A 104 -0.59 4.05 -2.37
CA LEU A 104 -1.49 3.17 -1.64
C LEU A 104 -1.67 1.88 -2.46
N TYR A 105 -1.27 0.76 -1.87
CA TYR A 105 -1.25 -0.52 -2.56
C TYR A 105 -2.51 -1.33 -2.29
N VAL A 106 -2.92 -1.43 -1.03
CA VAL A 106 -4.18 -2.04 -0.58
C VAL A 106 -4.76 -1.18 0.53
N TYR A 107 -6.07 -0.99 0.50
CA TYR A 107 -6.84 -0.47 1.63
C TYR A 107 -8.09 -1.33 1.83
N HIS A 108 -8.26 -1.90 3.01
CA HIS A 108 -9.51 -2.50 3.43
C HIS A 108 -10.10 -1.72 4.60
N SER A 109 -11.24 -1.08 4.35
CA SER A 109 -12.06 -0.51 5.41
C SER A 109 -12.85 -1.58 6.17
N PHE A 110 -13.08 -2.74 5.56
CA PHE A 110 -13.95 -3.82 6.05
C PHE A 110 -15.44 -3.47 6.23
N ASP A 111 -15.80 -2.21 6.00
CA ASP A 111 -17.17 -1.71 5.91
C ASP A 111 -18.07 -2.48 4.94
N SER A 112 -19.37 -2.45 5.27
CA SER A 112 -20.43 -3.13 4.52
C SER A 112 -20.19 -4.64 4.40
N SER A 113 -19.62 -5.24 5.44
CA SER A 113 -19.24 -6.65 5.51
C SER A 113 -18.44 -7.13 4.29
N SER A 114 -17.46 -6.32 3.86
CA SER A 114 -16.75 -6.50 2.60
C SER A 114 -15.26 -6.76 2.78
N LEU A 115 -14.68 -7.54 1.87
CA LEU A 115 -13.23 -7.73 1.73
C LEU A 115 -12.70 -7.09 0.44
N VAL A 116 -13.46 -6.18 -0.16
CA VAL A 116 -13.05 -5.44 -1.35
C VAL A 116 -11.93 -4.48 -0.98
N ASP A 117 -10.95 -4.33 -1.87
CA ASP A 117 -9.94 -3.27 -1.78
C ASP A 117 -10.58 -1.92 -2.12
N ASN A 118 -10.67 -1.06 -1.11
CA ASN A 118 -11.09 0.33 -1.21
C ASN A 118 -9.99 1.22 -1.82
N GLY A 119 -8.78 0.70 -1.99
CA GLY A 119 -7.64 1.35 -2.62
C GLY A 119 -7.68 1.33 -4.15
N PRO A 120 -6.62 1.83 -4.80
CA PRO A 120 -6.61 2.02 -6.25
C PRO A 120 -6.39 0.73 -7.05
N ASN A 121 -6.00 -0.40 -6.45
CA ASN A 121 -5.56 -1.56 -7.24
C ASN A 121 -6.61 -2.68 -7.38
N GLY A 122 -7.70 -2.64 -6.61
CA GLY A 122 -8.74 -3.67 -6.66
C GLY A 122 -8.24 -5.05 -6.19
N ILE A 123 -7.26 -5.07 -5.28
CA ILE A 123 -6.65 -6.29 -4.73
C ILE A 123 -7.54 -6.84 -3.62
N ASN A 124 -8.68 -7.42 -4.01
CA ASN A 124 -9.67 -7.92 -3.06
C ASN A 124 -9.11 -9.08 -2.21
N GLY A 125 -9.46 -9.08 -0.93
CA GLY A 125 -9.16 -10.16 -0.01
C GLY A 125 -10.11 -11.35 -0.19
N SER A 126 -9.71 -12.49 0.36
CA SER A 126 -10.50 -13.70 0.48
C SER A 126 -10.36 -14.26 1.89
N ALA A 127 -11.42 -14.85 2.42
CA ALA A 127 -11.44 -15.42 3.77
C ALA A 127 -11.23 -16.94 3.74
N PHE A 128 -10.52 -17.45 4.75
CA PHE A 128 -10.51 -18.86 5.12
C PHE A 128 -11.01 -19.00 6.56
N GLY A 129 -11.78 -20.06 6.83
CA GLY A 129 -12.35 -20.31 8.14
C GLY A 129 -13.50 -19.35 8.46
N ASN A 130 -13.76 -19.13 9.75
CA ASN A 130 -14.85 -18.28 10.21
C ASN A 130 -14.37 -16.83 10.40
N VAL A 131 -14.54 -16.05 9.33
CA VAL A 131 -14.35 -14.60 9.31
C VAL A 131 -15.74 -13.95 9.31
N THR A 132 -15.96 -13.02 10.24
CA THR A 132 -17.23 -12.28 10.40
C THR A 132 -16.95 -10.78 10.46
N PHE A 133 -18.00 -9.97 10.53
CA PHE A 133 -17.90 -8.51 10.66
C PHE A 133 -18.62 -8.05 11.91
N THR A 134 -18.11 -7.00 12.54
CA THR A 134 -18.61 -6.43 13.79
C THR A 134 -18.32 -4.93 13.83
N ALA A 135 -18.75 -4.21 14.86
CA ALA A 135 -18.47 -2.78 14.98
C ALA A 135 -16.95 -2.51 15.05
N GLY A 136 -16.49 -1.61 14.18
CA GLY A 136 -15.10 -1.21 14.00
C GLY A 136 -14.68 -0.01 14.86
N VAL A 137 -13.46 0.47 14.63
CA VAL A 137 -13.04 1.82 15.00
C VAL A 137 -13.78 2.83 14.12
N VAL A 138 -13.86 2.53 12.83
CA VAL A 138 -14.73 3.19 11.87
C VAL A 138 -15.77 2.15 11.47
N ASN A 139 -17.06 2.48 11.56
CA ASN A 139 -18.14 1.65 11.02
C ASN A 139 -18.02 0.14 11.36
N GLU A 140 -17.54 -0.71 10.43
CA GLU A 140 -17.37 -2.16 10.63
C GLU A 140 -15.92 -2.64 10.53
N ALA A 141 -15.57 -3.63 11.34
CA ALA A 141 -14.28 -4.31 11.35
C ALA A 141 -14.42 -5.79 11.02
N VAL A 142 -13.34 -6.38 10.51
CA VAL A 142 -13.25 -7.83 10.31
C VAL A 142 -12.88 -8.54 11.62
N GLN A 143 -13.58 -9.64 11.92
CA GLN A 143 -13.38 -10.46 13.11
C GLN A 143 -12.90 -11.87 12.74
N PHE A 144 -11.80 -12.28 13.37
CA PHE A 144 -11.16 -13.58 13.18
C PHE A 144 -11.48 -14.53 14.33
N SER A 145 -12.04 -15.70 14.01
CA SER A 145 -12.02 -16.83 14.94
C SER A 145 -10.66 -17.53 14.95
N SER A 146 -10.46 -18.44 15.90
CA SER A 146 -9.30 -19.35 15.83
C SER A 146 -9.30 -20.12 14.50
N GLY A 147 -8.14 -20.22 13.86
CA GLY A 147 -7.93 -20.81 12.54
C GLY A 147 -8.35 -19.97 11.34
N ALA A 148 -9.02 -18.82 11.54
CA ALA A 148 -9.45 -17.95 10.45
C ALA A 148 -8.33 -17.00 10.00
N TYR A 149 -8.30 -16.66 8.71
CA TYR A 149 -7.37 -15.68 8.16
C TYR A 149 -7.89 -15.09 6.85
N LEU A 150 -7.32 -13.95 6.46
CA LEU A 150 -7.49 -13.38 5.13
C LEU A 150 -6.27 -13.67 4.27
N TYR A 151 -6.48 -13.86 2.98
CA TYR A 151 -5.42 -14.03 1.99
C TYR A 151 -5.81 -13.33 0.69
N TYR A 152 -4.80 -13.08 -0.15
CA TYR A 152 -4.99 -12.46 -1.45
C TYR A 152 -4.63 -13.45 -2.55
N THR A 153 -5.50 -13.58 -3.54
CA THR A 153 -5.25 -14.44 -4.70
C THR A 153 -4.22 -13.80 -5.64
N TYR A 154 -3.39 -14.61 -6.30
CA TYR A 154 -2.47 -14.20 -7.38
C TYR A 154 -1.22 -13.34 -7.01
N SER A 155 -0.56 -13.61 -5.87
CA SER A 155 0.76 -13.03 -5.49
C SER A 155 0.99 -11.55 -5.90
N PRO A 156 0.05 -10.64 -5.62
CA PRO A 156 0.08 -9.32 -6.23
C PRO A 156 1.24 -8.46 -5.70
N PHE A 157 1.80 -8.80 -4.55
CA PHE A 157 2.76 -7.97 -3.82
C PHE A 157 4.19 -8.12 -4.36
N TYR A 158 4.44 -7.72 -5.61
CA TYR A 158 5.76 -7.83 -6.24
C TYR A 158 6.85 -7.00 -5.53
N PHE A 159 6.48 -5.83 -5.00
CA PHE A 159 7.44 -4.91 -4.39
C PHE A 159 8.00 -5.45 -3.07
N LEU A 160 7.22 -6.25 -2.33
CA LEU A 160 7.69 -6.96 -1.13
C LEU A 160 8.67 -8.09 -1.47
N GLY A 161 8.78 -8.47 -2.74
CA GLY A 161 9.79 -9.38 -3.27
C GLY A 161 11.13 -8.71 -3.62
N ILE A 162 11.23 -7.38 -3.50
CA ILE A 162 12.42 -6.60 -3.87
C ILE A 162 13.20 -6.23 -2.60
N THR A 163 14.47 -6.64 -2.54
CA THR A 163 15.40 -6.34 -1.43
C THR A 163 15.47 -4.83 -1.19
N ASN A 164 15.39 -4.42 0.08
CA ASN A 164 15.41 -3.02 0.53
C ASN A 164 14.30 -2.11 -0.03
N HIS A 165 13.25 -2.67 -0.67
CA HIS A 165 12.11 -1.86 -1.08
C HIS A 165 11.37 -1.34 0.16
N LEU A 166 11.09 -0.04 0.16
CA LEU A 166 10.40 0.63 1.26
C LEU A 166 8.91 0.31 1.25
N PHE A 167 8.30 0.18 2.42
CA PHE A 167 6.86 -0.06 2.54
C PHE A 167 6.34 0.39 3.90
N SER A 168 5.02 0.50 4.01
CA SER A 168 4.35 0.77 5.28
C SER A 168 3.08 -0.03 5.40
N ILE A 169 2.77 -0.46 6.60
CA ILE A 169 1.52 -1.08 6.99
C ILE A 169 0.92 -0.27 8.12
N SER A 170 -0.37 0.04 8.03
CA SER A 170 -1.15 0.63 9.11
C SER A 170 -2.42 -0.19 9.30
N LEU A 171 -2.79 -0.44 10.55
CA LEU A 171 -4.03 -1.14 10.89
C LEU A 171 -4.43 -0.87 12.34
N TRP A 172 -5.71 -0.98 12.61
CA TRP A 172 -6.23 -1.09 13.97
C TRP A 172 -6.43 -2.55 14.35
N VAL A 173 -6.06 -2.91 15.58
CA VAL A 173 -6.27 -4.26 16.11
C VAL A 173 -6.89 -4.23 17.50
N LYS A 174 -7.75 -5.21 17.79
CA LYS A 174 -8.34 -5.45 19.11
C LYS A 174 -8.29 -6.96 19.41
N PRO A 175 -7.24 -7.44 20.11
CA PRO A 175 -7.13 -8.83 20.53
C PRO A 175 -8.25 -9.20 21.53
N MET A 176 -8.88 -10.38 21.41
CA MET A 176 -10.05 -10.75 22.24
C MET A 176 -9.84 -11.94 23.19
N LYS A 177 -8.72 -12.67 23.07
CA LYS A 177 -8.40 -13.82 23.92
C LYS A 177 -7.05 -13.65 24.60
N ASN A 178 -6.82 -14.42 25.66
CA ASN A 178 -5.51 -14.54 26.30
C ASN A 178 -4.43 -14.82 25.25
N TYR A 179 -3.28 -14.18 25.40
CA TYR A 179 -2.22 -14.23 24.41
C TYR A 179 -1.67 -15.64 24.27
N THR A 180 -1.87 -16.20 23.09
CA THR A 180 -0.96 -17.19 22.51
C THR A 180 -0.17 -16.48 21.42
N VAL A 181 0.99 -17.03 21.06
CA VAL A 181 1.77 -16.48 19.96
C VAL A 181 0.89 -16.50 18.70
N SER A 182 0.67 -15.32 18.10
CA SER A 182 -0.29 -15.15 17.02
C SER A 182 0.21 -14.17 15.97
N THR A 183 -0.08 -14.47 14.71
CA THR A 183 0.40 -13.70 13.57
C THR A 183 -0.67 -12.72 13.10
N LEU A 184 -0.30 -11.43 13.00
CA LEU A 184 -1.17 -10.38 12.46
C LEU A 184 -0.95 -10.22 10.96
N VAL A 185 0.31 -10.07 10.54
CA VAL A 185 0.68 -9.92 9.12
C VAL A 185 1.82 -10.86 8.78
N PHE A 186 1.59 -11.68 7.76
CA PHE A 186 2.53 -12.67 7.28
C PHE A 186 2.73 -12.53 5.78
N VAL A 187 3.96 -12.70 5.34
CA VAL A 187 4.30 -12.70 3.91
C VAL A 187 5.06 -13.97 3.56
N ARG A 188 4.77 -14.54 2.39
CA ARG A 188 5.44 -15.76 1.91
C ARG A 188 5.52 -15.83 0.39
N ARG A 189 6.49 -16.60 -0.11
CA ARG A 189 6.39 -17.18 -1.46
C ARG A 189 5.66 -18.52 -1.39
N LEU A 190 5.42 -19.15 -2.54
CA LEU A 190 4.74 -20.46 -2.57
C LEU A 190 5.47 -21.53 -1.75
N SER A 191 6.80 -21.55 -1.77
CA SER A 191 7.61 -22.50 -1.01
C SER A 191 8.97 -21.92 -0.61
N GLY A 192 9.39 -22.09 0.65
CA GLY A 192 10.79 -21.89 1.07
C GLY A 192 11.28 -20.45 1.29
N TRP A 193 10.39 -19.45 1.35
CA TRP A 193 10.70 -18.11 1.90
C TRP A 193 9.42 -17.55 2.51
N CYS A 194 9.53 -17.02 3.71
CA CYS A 194 8.45 -16.41 4.46
C CYS A 194 9.02 -15.53 5.55
N ALA A 195 8.25 -14.54 5.96
CA ALA A 195 8.57 -13.68 7.07
C ALA A 195 7.28 -13.26 7.78
N HIS A 196 7.32 -13.25 9.10
CA HIS A 196 6.34 -12.49 9.86
C HIS A 196 6.72 -11.02 9.77
N PHE A 197 5.73 -10.15 9.60
CA PHE A 197 5.91 -8.70 9.67
C PHE A 197 5.40 -8.17 11.01
N LEU A 198 4.23 -8.64 11.45
CA LEU A 198 3.63 -8.27 12.74
C LEU A 198 3.10 -9.51 13.46
N VAL A 199 3.45 -9.64 14.74
CA VAL A 199 3.15 -10.78 15.61
C VAL A 199 2.81 -10.29 17.01
N ILE A 200 1.92 -10.97 17.72
CA ILE A 200 1.75 -10.82 19.17
C ILE A 200 2.39 -12.04 19.83
N ASP A 201 3.35 -11.83 20.73
CA ASP A 201 3.99 -12.93 21.45
C ASP A 201 3.10 -13.52 22.56
N SER A 202 3.56 -14.58 23.24
CA SER A 202 2.81 -15.23 24.33
C SER A 202 2.59 -14.34 25.56
N THR A 203 3.28 -13.21 25.68
CA THR A 203 3.07 -12.22 26.75
C THR A 203 2.08 -11.13 26.34
N GLY A 204 1.70 -11.09 25.06
CA GLY A 204 0.87 -10.04 24.47
C GLY A 204 1.66 -8.88 23.89
N SER A 205 2.99 -8.93 23.94
CA SER A 205 3.84 -7.89 23.35
C SER A 205 3.80 -7.99 21.83
N LEU A 206 3.48 -6.86 21.19
CA LEU A 206 3.60 -6.73 19.74
C LEU A 206 5.07 -6.84 19.34
N LYS A 207 5.36 -7.56 18.26
CA LYS A 207 6.67 -7.66 17.62
C LYS A 207 6.55 -7.22 16.18
N ALA A 208 7.40 -6.28 15.80
CA ALA A 208 7.62 -5.93 14.39
C ALA A 208 8.88 -6.64 13.92
N CYS A 209 8.75 -7.39 12.83
CA CYS A 209 9.73 -8.35 12.38
C CYS A 209 10.17 -8.03 10.94
N LEU A 210 11.40 -8.34 10.58
CA LEU A 210 11.93 -8.24 9.22
C LEU A 210 13.00 -9.32 9.01
N TRP A 211 13.15 -9.80 7.78
CA TRP A 211 14.20 -10.75 7.42
C TRP A 211 15.39 -10.04 6.76
N ASN A 212 16.60 -10.26 7.26
CA ASN A 212 17.84 -9.71 6.67
C ASN A 212 18.95 -10.76 6.46
N GLY A 213 18.57 -12.03 6.34
CA GLY A 213 19.49 -13.18 6.48
C GLY A 213 19.44 -13.81 7.88
N GLY A 214 18.82 -13.11 8.83
CA GLY A 214 18.28 -13.62 10.08
C GLY A 214 17.01 -12.86 10.47
N ASN A 215 16.42 -13.23 11.61
CA ASN A 215 15.25 -12.56 12.13
C ASN A 215 15.64 -11.28 12.88
N VAL A 216 15.22 -10.13 12.34
CA VAL A 216 15.28 -8.85 13.04
C VAL A 216 13.95 -8.59 13.68
N ILE A 217 13.95 -8.31 14.98
CA ILE A 217 12.74 -8.15 15.77
C ILE A 217 12.90 -6.94 16.67
N ILE A 218 11.95 -6.02 16.61
CA ILE A 218 11.81 -4.95 17.60
C ILE A 218 10.53 -5.17 18.41
N SER A 219 10.60 -4.84 19.71
CA SER A 219 9.48 -5.04 20.63
C SER A 219 8.62 -3.78 20.74
N GLY A 220 7.31 -3.98 20.61
CA GLY A 220 6.26 -3.03 20.93
C GLY A 220 5.67 -3.27 22.34
N PRO A 221 4.64 -2.50 22.71
CA PRO A 221 3.97 -2.64 23.99
C PRO A 221 3.14 -3.94 24.04
N ILE A 222 2.65 -4.28 25.24
CA ILE A 222 1.60 -5.29 25.41
C ILE A 222 0.28 -4.69 24.92
N LEU A 223 -0.37 -5.35 23.96
CA LEU A 223 -1.60 -4.85 23.34
C LEU A 223 -2.81 -5.17 24.21
N PRO A 224 -3.51 -4.20 24.83
CA PRO A 224 -4.61 -4.49 25.75
C PRO A 224 -5.71 -5.35 25.10
N LEU A 225 -6.18 -6.36 25.82
CA LEU A 225 -7.32 -7.16 25.37
C LEU A 225 -8.58 -6.31 25.31
N ASN A 226 -9.40 -6.56 24.29
CA ASN A 226 -10.70 -5.93 24.05
C ASN A 226 -10.65 -4.39 23.90
N SER A 227 -9.47 -3.83 23.65
CA SER A 227 -9.27 -2.41 23.35
C SER A 227 -8.57 -2.24 22.01
N TRP A 228 -9.03 -1.26 21.23
CA TRP A 228 -8.42 -0.90 19.96
C TRP A 228 -7.04 -0.27 20.17
N THR A 229 -6.07 -0.72 19.38
CA THR A 229 -4.73 -0.12 19.28
C THR A 229 -4.41 0.08 17.80
N HIS A 230 -4.02 1.29 17.41
CA HIS A 230 -3.50 1.55 16.08
C HIS A 230 -2.03 1.18 16.02
N ILE A 231 -1.64 0.46 14.98
CA ILE A 231 -0.27 0.03 14.70
C ILE A 231 0.16 0.64 13.36
N GLY A 232 1.26 1.40 13.38
CA GLY A 232 1.99 1.77 12.17
C GLY A 232 3.32 1.03 12.12
N TYR A 233 3.61 0.35 11.01
CA TYR A 233 4.85 -0.38 10.78
C TYR A 233 5.44 0.06 9.45
N THR A 234 6.52 0.84 9.50
CA THR A 234 7.20 1.34 8.30
C THR A 234 8.59 0.73 8.18
N TYR A 235 9.06 0.62 6.94
CA TYR A 235 10.41 0.17 6.63
C TYR A 235 11.03 0.97 5.49
N SER A 236 12.28 1.39 5.69
CA SER A 236 13.22 1.74 4.62
C SER A 236 14.64 1.33 5.01
N ALA A 237 15.55 1.20 4.04
CA ALA A 237 16.93 0.82 4.37
C ALA A 237 17.66 1.84 5.27
N SER A 238 17.31 3.14 5.13
CA SER A 238 17.92 4.22 5.92
C SER A 238 17.38 4.28 7.35
N ASN A 239 16.07 4.07 7.56
CA ASN A 239 15.45 4.19 8.88
C ASN A 239 15.29 2.84 9.59
N GLY A 240 15.40 1.74 8.83
CA GLY A 240 15.05 0.40 9.29
C GLY A 240 13.58 0.25 9.57
N ILE A 241 13.25 -0.64 10.51
CA ILE A 241 11.89 -0.73 11.02
C ILE A 241 11.60 0.49 11.90
N GLN A 242 10.45 1.11 11.70
CA GLN A 242 9.84 2.01 12.68
C GLN A 242 8.47 1.48 13.06
N LEU A 243 8.25 1.31 14.37
CA LEU A 243 6.99 0.88 14.94
C LEU A 243 6.34 2.05 15.67
N TYR A 244 5.13 2.37 15.27
CA TYR A 244 4.29 3.42 15.80
C TYR A 244 3.08 2.81 16.49
N ILE A 245 2.69 3.37 17.64
CA ILE A 245 1.52 2.96 18.40
C ILE A 245 0.66 4.19 18.64
N ASN A 246 -0.61 4.13 18.24
CA ASN A 246 -1.56 5.24 18.36
C ASN A 246 -0.99 6.58 17.82
N GLY A 247 -0.36 6.49 16.64
CA GLY A 247 0.18 7.65 15.92
C GLY A 247 1.57 8.13 16.36
N THR A 248 2.14 7.56 17.43
CA THR A 248 3.43 8.01 17.98
C THR A 248 4.51 6.95 17.77
N LEU A 249 5.72 7.35 17.37
CA LEU A 249 6.87 6.46 17.23
C LEU A 249 7.18 5.80 18.59
N TYR A 250 7.15 4.48 18.63
CA TYR A 250 7.37 3.69 19.84
C TYR A 250 8.76 3.06 19.87
N SER A 251 9.19 2.46 18.75
CA SER A 251 10.49 1.79 18.66
C SER A 251 11.03 1.83 17.24
N THR A 252 12.34 1.71 17.10
CA THR A 252 13.03 1.60 15.81
C THR A 252 14.25 0.70 15.91
N SER A 253 14.57 0.01 14.81
CA SER A 253 15.82 -0.75 14.69
C SER A 253 17.03 0.12 14.34
N GLY A 254 16.81 1.35 13.85
CA GLY A 254 17.80 2.08 13.05
C GLY A 254 18.09 1.38 11.71
N SER A 255 18.98 1.96 10.90
CA SER A 255 19.29 1.48 9.54
C SER A 255 19.62 -0.02 9.51
N ILE A 256 18.86 -0.76 8.71
CA ILE A 256 19.04 -2.19 8.45
C ILE A 256 18.59 -2.54 7.03
N THR A 257 19.11 -3.65 6.50
CA THR A 257 18.69 -4.19 5.20
C THR A 257 17.50 -5.14 5.33
N PHE A 258 16.73 -5.24 4.25
CA PHE A 258 15.67 -6.24 4.05
C PHE A 258 16.09 -7.17 2.94
N SER A 259 16.21 -8.47 3.25
CA SER A 259 16.51 -9.52 2.28
C SER A 259 15.21 -10.15 1.79
N ALA A 260 14.73 -9.72 0.63
CA ALA A 260 13.48 -10.20 0.06
C ALA A 260 13.66 -11.53 -0.69
N SER A 261 12.55 -12.12 -1.14
CA SER A 261 12.53 -13.41 -1.83
C SER A 261 13.03 -13.37 -3.28
N GLY A 262 13.09 -12.19 -3.90
CA GLY A 262 13.37 -12.00 -5.33
C GLY A 262 12.19 -12.31 -6.26
N VAL A 263 11.02 -12.65 -5.72
CA VAL A 263 9.82 -13.03 -6.49
C VAL A 263 8.55 -12.38 -5.92
N PRO A 264 7.45 -12.29 -6.68
CA PRO A 264 6.20 -11.77 -6.13
C PRO A 264 5.73 -12.53 -4.91
N MET A 265 5.19 -11.80 -3.95
CA MET A 265 4.85 -12.28 -2.62
C MET A 265 3.35 -12.43 -2.40
N TYR A 266 2.98 -13.37 -1.53
CA TYR A 266 1.65 -13.48 -0.96
C TYR A 266 1.63 -12.84 0.43
N MET A 267 0.53 -12.18 0.76
CA MET A 267 0.25 -11.68 2.10
C MET A 267 -0.92 -12.45 2.71
N ILE A 268 -0.83 -12.70 4.01
CA ILE A 268 -1.86 -13.31 4.83
C ILE A 268 -2.06 -12.43 6.07
N LEU A 269 -3.31 -12.17 6.43
CA LEU A 269 -3.67 -11.46 7.65
C LEU A 269 -4.30 -12.43 8.65
N GLY A 270 -3.83 -12.39 9.89
CA GLY A 270 -4.40 -13.17 10.99
C GLY A 270 -3.90 -14.61 11.13
N SER A 271 -2.94 -15.08 10.33
CA SER A 271 -2.32 -16.41 10.52
C SER A 271 -1.00 -16.55 9.74
N ASP A 272 -0.17 -17.50 10.15
CA ASP A 272 0.99 -18.01 9.39
C ASP A 272 0.65 -19.23 8.52
N THR A 273 -0.62 -19.63 8.48
CA THR A 273 -1.16 -20.82 7.78
C THR A 273 -0.60 -22.16 8.28
N GLY A 274 0.03 -22.19 9.46
CA GLY A 274 0.58 -23.41 10.07
C GLY A 274 1.86 -23.92 9.41
N LEU A 275 2.59 -23.06 8.67
CA LEU A 275 3.82 -23.43 8.00
C LEU A 275 4.97 -23.62 9.01
N THR A 276 5.46 -24.85 9.13
CA THR A 276 6.45 -25.23 10.15
C THR A 276 7.89 -24.84 9.81
N TYR A 277 8.19 -24.45 8.57
CA TYR A 277 9.54 -24.07 8.13
C TYR A 277 9.81 -22.56 8.23
N CYS A 278 8.80 -21.77 8.59
CA CYS A 278 8.94 -20.32 8.71
C CYS A 278 9.50 -19.98 10.08
N THR A 279 10.65 -19.30 10.09
CA THR A 279 11.25 -18.80 11.33
C THR A 279 11.05 -17.29 11.43
N PRO A 280 10.84 -16.78 12.65
CA PRO A 280 10.70 -17.53 13.89
C PRO A 280 9.31 -18.17 13.89
N GLY A 281 9.17 -19.39 14.43
CA GLY A 281 7.90 -20.10 14.51
C GLY A 281 6.97 -19.45 15.55
N TYR A 282 6.62 -18.18 15.35
CA TYR A 282 5.81 -17.37 16.24
C TYR A 282 4.31 -17.60 16.08
N GLY A 283 3.93 -18.65 15.37
CA GLY A 283 2.70 -19.33 15.67
C GLY A 283 1.42 -18.71 15.10
N SER A 284 0.38 -19.19 15.78
CA SER A 284 -0.94 -19.54 15.30
C SER A 284 -1.81 -18.41 14.76
N SER A 285 -3.07 -18.75 14.48
CA SER A 285 -4.10 -17.79 14.10
C SER A 285 -4.34 -16.73 15.18
N PHE A 286 -4.42 -15.46 14.77
CA PHE A 286 -4.96 -14.36 15.56
C PHE A 286 -6.44 -14.62 15.87
N THR A 287 -6.88 -14.24 17.08
CA THR A 287 -8.30 -14.20 17.45
C THR A 287 -8.60 -12.84 18.03
N GLY A 288 -9.37 -12.05 17.27
CA GLY A 288 -9.59 -10.64 17.55
C GLY A 288 -10.24 -9.97 16.36
N THR A 289 -10.27 -8.64 16.38
CA THR A 289 -10.74 -7.84 15.25
C THR A 289 -9.60 -7.01 14.67
N MET A 290 -9.62 -6.82 13.35
CA MET A 290 -8.78 -5.85 12.65
C MET A 290 -9.69 -4.87 11.92
N ASP A 291 -9.21 -3.64 11.79
CA ASP A 291 -9.93 -2.60 11.07
C ASP A 291 -8.94 -1.71 10.31
N GLU A 292 -9.44 -1.03 9.26
CA GLU A 292 -8.71 0.02 8.56
C GLU A 292 -7.28 -0.42 8.16
N PHE A 293 -7.18 -1.50 7.37
CA PHE A 293 -5.89 -2.07 6.95
C PHE A 293 -5.37 -1.35 5.71
N TYR A 294 -4.20 -0.74 5.81
CA TYR A 294 -3.48 -0.09 4.74
C TYR A 294 -2.13 -0.75 4.48
N LEU A 295 -1.78 -0.91 3.20
CA LEU A 295 -0.44 -1.26 2.74
C LEU A 295 0.01 -0.23 1.71
N TYR A 296 1.13 0.43 1.96
CA TYR A 296 1.75 1.39 1.06
C TYR A 296 3.05 0.83 0.48
N ASN A 297 3.32 1.11 -0.79
CA ASN A 297 4.61 0.81 -1.46
C ASN A 297 5.70 1.88 -1.19
N ARG A 298 5.55 2.58 -0.06
CA ARG A 298 6.48 3.60 0.42
C ARG A 298 6.53 3.64 1.94
N GLU A 299 7.51 4.35 2.47
CA GLU A 299 7.62 4.71 3.87
C GLU A 299 6.69 5.92 4.11
N LEU A 300 5.77 5.78 5.06
CA LEU A 300 4.94 6.86 5.56
C LEU A 300 5.74 7.69 6.57
N SER A 301 5.52 9.00 6.54
CA SER A 301 5.99 9.92 7.57
C SER A 301 5.22 9.76 8.88
N ALA A 302 5.81 10.23 9.98
CA ALA A 302 5.15 10.23 11.29
C ALA A 302 3.79 10.98 11.27
N SER A 303 3.68 12.07 10.50
CA SER A 303 2.42 12.82 10.36
C SER A 303 1.34 12.06 9.60
N GLU A 304 1.72 11.27 8.60
CA GLU A 304 0.78 10.42 7.87
C GLU A 304 0.27 9.29 8.76
N ILE A 305 1.18 8.65 9.52
CA ILE A 305 0.80 7.64 10.52
C ILE A 305 -0.11 8.22 11.62
N GLN A 306 0.14 9.45 12.06
CA GLN A 306 -0.72 10.14 13.03
C GLN A 306 -2.11 10.43 12.43
N THR A 307 -2.20 10.72 11.14
CA THR A 307 -3.49 10.93 10.47
C THR A 307 -4.29 9.62 10.45
N LEU A 308 -3.66 8.50 10.06
CA LEU A 308 -4.31 7.18 10.04
C LEU A 308 -4.72 6.67 11.44
N SER A 309 -4.03 7.11 12.50
CA SER A 309 -4.39 6.76 13.87
C SER A 309 -5.53 7.59 14.46
N ASN A 310 -6.08 8.55 13.72
CA ASN A 310 -7.20 9.40 14.15
C ASN A 310 -8.25 9.50 13.03
N PRO A 311 -8.89 8.37 12.66
CA PRO A 311 -9.88 8.33 11.60
C PRO A 311 -11.19 9.04 11.97
#